data_AF-A0A946UB59-F1
#
_entry.id   AF-A0A946UB59-F1
#
_cell.length_a   1.000
_cell.length_b   1.000
_cell.length_c   1.000
_cell.angle_alpha   90.00
_cell.angle_beta   90.00
_cell.angle_gamma   90.00
#
_symmetry.space_group_name_H-M   'P 1'
#
loop_
_entity.id
_entity.type
_entity.pdbx_description
1 polymer ?
#
loop_
_entity_poly.entity_id
_entity_poly.type
_entity_poly.pdbx_seq_one_letter_code
_entity_poly.pdbx_strand_id
1 'polypeptide(L)'
;MSSKSPMNLSTKIFIAMVLGGIVGGIINLSGTPDWSQIWLIDGLFRVVGQVFIALLKMLVVPLVFVSLICGVSSLSDPKILGRVGGKTVGLYLVTTGVAVSLALLAAVIFKPGIGASPVALVQKEIAEVTPFTQVLIDMVPNNPVAAMADAKMLPIIFFSILLG
;
A
#
# COMPACT_ATOMS: atom_id res chain seq x y z
N MET A 1 -6.95 -45.30 -2.49
CA MET A 1 -6.92 -44.14 -1.58
C MET A 1 -6.76 -42.88 -2.42
N SER A 2 -7.73 -41.97 -2.32
CA SER A 2 -7.96 -40.87 -3.27
C SER A 2 -6.86 -39.81 -3.25
N SER A 3 -6.21 -39.62 -4.41
CA SER A 3 -5.30 -38.51 -4.69
C SER A 3 -6.07 -37.19 -4.68
N LYS A 4 -5.70 -36.25 -3.81
CA LYS A 4 -6.26 -34.90 -3.74
C LYS A 4 -5.27 -33.97 -4.45
N SER A 5 -5.66 -33.37 -5.58
CA SER A 5 -4.77 -32.46 -6.31
C SER A 5 -4.39 -31.27 -5.41
N PRO A 6 -3.13 -30.83 -5.40
CA PRO A 6 -2.73 -29.70 -4.58
C PRO A 6 -3.44 -28.42 -5.05
N MET A 7 -4.13 -27.73 -4.14
CA MET A 7 -4.81 -26.46 -4.43
C MET A 7 -3.85 -25.37 -4.93
N ASN A 8 -4.33 -24.54 -5.86
CA ASN A 8 -3.62 -23.38 -6.40
C ASN A 8 -3.28 -22.34 -5.30
N LEU A 9 -2.14 -21.66 -5.43
CA LEU A 9 -1.61 -20.76 -4.41
C LEU A 9 -2.52 -19.55 -4.16
N SER A 10 -3.06 -18.95 -5.22
CA SER A 10 -4.00 -17.82 -5.10
C SER A 10 -5.25 -18.19 -4.31
N THR A 11 -5.79 -19.39 -4.53
CA THR A 11 -6.94 -19.92 -3.78
C THR A 11 -6.60 -20.12 -2.31
N LYS A 12 -5.39 -20.60 -2.00
CA LYS A 12 -4.91 -20.73 -0.61
C LYS A 12 -4.82 -19.38 0.09
N ILE A 13 -4.30 -18.35 -0.57
CA ILE A 13 -4.20 -16.99 -0.02
C ILE A 13 -5.59 -16.44 0.26
N PHE A 14 -6.53 -16.60 -0.67
CA PHE A 14 -7.89 -16.09 -0.51
C PHE A 14 -8.63 -16.79 0.64
N ILE A 15 -8.51 -18.11 0.73
CA ILE A 15 -9.07 -18.89 1.85
C ILE A 15 -8.44 -18.46 3.19
N ALA A 16 -7.12 -18.29 3.24
CA ALA A 16 -6.42 -17.85 4.44
C ALA A 16 -6.83 -16.43 4.88
N MET A 17 -7.05 -15.52 3.94
CA MET A 17 -7.51 -14.15 4.23
C MET A 17 -8.92 -14.15 4.83
N VAL A 18 -9.85 -14.92 4.26
CA VAL A 18 -11.23 -15.03 4.77
C VAL A 18 -11.23 -15.71 6.14
N LEU A 19 -10.51 -16.82 6.31
CA LEU A 19 -10.39 -17.50 7.59
C LEU A 19 -9.75 -16.59 8.65
N GLY A 20 -8.68 -15.86 8.30
CA GLY A 20 -8.03 -14.91 9.20
C GLY A 20 -8.98 -13.81 9.67
N GLY A 21 -9.79 -13.27 8.76
CA GLY A 21 -10.83 -12.29 9.09
C GLY A 21 -11.91 -12.84 10.02
N ILE A 22 -12.41 -14.05 9.76
CA ILE A 22 -13.42 -14.72 10.60
C ILE A 22 -12.85 -15.02 11.99
N VAL A 23 -11.66 -15.61 12.06
CA VAL A 23 -10.99 -15.92 13.34
C VAL A 23 -10.73 -14.64 14.14
N GLY A 24 -10.21 -13.59 13.49
CA GLY A 24 -10.01 -12.28 14.14
C GLY A 24 -11.32 -11.67 14.65
N GLY A 25 -12.41 -11.78 13.88
CA GLY A 25 -13.73 -11.32 14.28
C GLY A 25 -14.30 -12.08 15.48
N ILE A 26 -14.21 -13.42 15.49
CA ILE A 26 -14.68 -14.27 16.60
C ILE A 26 -13.91 -13.95 17.88
N ILE A 27 -12.58 -13.80 17.79
CA ILE A 27 -11.73 -13.42 18.92
C ILE A 27 -12.17 -12.07 19.49
N ASN A 28 -12.44 -11.07 18.64
CA ASN A 28 -12.89 -9.76 19.09
C ASN A 28 -14.27 -9.78 19.77
N LEU A 29 -15.23 -10.56 19.24
CA LEU A 29 -16.59 -10.67 19.78
C LEU A 29 -16.69 -11.50 21.07
N SER A 30 -15.81 -12.47 21.28
CA SER A 30 -15.91 -13.42 22.41
C SER A 30 -15.41 -12.84 23.74
N GLY A 31 -14.89 -11.61 23.75
CA GLY A 31 -14.31 -10.99 24.95
C GLY A 31 -12.99 -11.68 25.32
N THR A 32 -11.87 -11.12 24.87
CA THR A 32 -10.56 -11.75 25.04
C THR A 32 -10.06 -11.66 26.49
N PRO A 33 -9.83 -12.79 27.19
CA PRO A 33 -9.13 -12.79 28.47
C PRO A 33 -7.68 -12.30 28.27
N ASP A 34 -7.13 -11.56 29.24
CA ASP A 34 -5.85 -10.82 29.11
C ASP A 34 -4.68 -11.68 28.56
N TRP A 35 -4.63 -12.96 28.94
CA TRP A 35 -3.60 -13.89 28.46
C TRP A 35 -3.64 -14.12 26.94
N SER A 36 -4.83 -14.14 26.35
CA SER A 36 -5.02 -14.36 24.90
C SER A 36 -4.63 -13.13 24.08
N GLN A 37 -4.83 -11.92 24.61
CA GLN A 37 -4.43 -10.68 23.94
C GLN A 37 -2.91 -10.57 23.88
N ILE A 38 -2.23 -10.83 25.00
CA ILE A 38 -0.79 -10.67 25.12
C ILE A 38 -0.03 -11.72 24.30
N TRP A 39 -0.42 -12.99 24.37
CA TRP A 39 0.34 -14.07 23.74
C TRP A 39 -0.07 -14.33 22.27
N LEU A 40 -1.36 -14.28 21.96
CA LEU A 40 -1.86 -14.68 20.65
C LEU A 40 -1.91 -13.49 19.68
N ILE A 41 -2.50 -12.36 20.11
CA ILE A 41 -2.68 -11.18 19.26
C ILE A 41 -1.38 -10.37 19.19
N ASP A 42 -0.90 -9.86 20.32
CA ASP A 42 0.30 -9.02 20.37
C ASP A 42 1.62 -9.81 20.31
N GLY A 43 1.57 -11.11 20.61
CA GLY A 43 2.68 -12.03 20.42
C GLY A 43 2.68 -12.62 19.02
N LEU A 44 2.13 -13.82 18.86
CA LEU A 44 2.31 -14.64 17.66
C LEU A 44 1.82 -13.95 16.37
N PHE A 45 0.57 -13.46 16.35
CA PHE A 45 0.00 -12.88 15.12
C PHE A 45 0.67 -11.57 14.73
N ARG A 46 0.98 -10.71 15.70
CA ARG A 46 1.73 -9.48 15.45
C ARG A 46 3.14 -9.76 14.98
N VAL A 47 3.88 -10.65 15.61
CA VAL A 47 5.25 -10.99 15.20
C VAL A 47 5.27 -11.58 13.78
N VAL A 48 4.42 -12.58 13.50
CA VAL A 48 4.33 -13.19 12.17
C VAL A 48 3.90 -12.16 11.12
N GLY A 49 2.91 -11.32 11.43
CA GLY A 49 2.44 -10.26 10.55
C GLY A 49 3.53 -9.22 10.26
N GLN A 50 4.23 -8.75 11.29
CA GLN A 50 5.32 -7.78 11.14
C GLN A 50 6.49 -8.34 10.35
N VAL A 51 6.90 -9.59 10.62
CA VAL A 51 7.94 -10.27 9.84
C VAL A 51 7.51 -10.41 8.38
N PHE A 52 6.27 -10.80 8.12
CA PHE A 52 5.74 -10.89 6.75
C PHE A 52 5.80 -9.54 6.01
N ILE A 53 5.36 -8.45 6.66
CA ILE A 53 5.46 -7.10 6.07
C ILE A 53 6.92 -6.67 5.87
N ALA A 54 7.81 -7.00 6.80
CA ALA A 54 9.24 -6.70 6.67
C ALA A 54 9.86 -7.44 5.48
N LEU A 55 9.52 -8.71 5.28
CA LEU A 55 9.96 -9.50 4.12
C LEU A 55 9.47 -8.90 2.81
N LEU A 56 8.21 -8.45 2.74
CA LEU A 56 7.69 -7.76 1.55
C LEU A 56 8.44 -6.45 1.28
N LYS A 57 8.62 -5.61 2.31
CA LYS A 57 9.34 -4.33 2.18
C LYS A 57 10.79 -4.52 1.73
N MET A 58 11.47 -5.56 2.23
CA MET A 58 12.84 -5.90 1.84
C MET A 58 12.97 -6.20 0.33
N LEU A 59 11.95 -6.84 -0.26
CA LEU A 59 11.95 -7.17 -1.69
C LEU A 59 11.56 -5.99 -2.58
N VAL A 60 10.64 -5.14 -2.12
CA VAL A 60 10.05 -4.07 -2.94
C VAL A 60 11.10 -3.06 -3.41
N VAL A 61 11.97 -2.57 -2.51
CA VAL A 61 12.93 -1.50 -2.86
C VAL A 61 13.94 -1.96 -3.92
N PRO A 62 14.67 -3.08 -3.74
CA PRO A 62 15.63 -3.57 -4.75
C PRO A 62 14.96 -3.95 -6.06
N LEU A 63 13.78 -4.58 -5.99
CA LEU A 63 13.04 -5.00 -7.18
C LEU A 63 12.64 -3.81 -8.02
N VAL A 64 12.07 -2.76 -7.41
CA VAL A 64 11.69 -1.54 -8.15
C VAL A 64 12.91 -0.88 -8.77
N PHE A 65 14.01 -0.74 -8.01
CA PHE A 65 15.23 -0.11 -8.52
C PHE A 65 15.79 -0.83 -9.75
N VAL A 66 16.05 -2.13 -9.64
CA VAL A 66 16.63 -2.93 -10.73
C VAL A 66 15.65 -3.08 -11.90
N SER A 67 14.37 -3.35 -11.61
CA SER A 67 13.35 -3.51 -12.65
C SER A 67 13.16 -2.23 -13.45
N LEU A 68 13.24 -1.06 -12.82
CA LEU A 68 13.12 0.20 -13.54
C LEU A 68 14.34 0.46 -14.40
N ILE A 69 15.57 0.31 -13.88
CA ILE A 69 16.81 0.49 -14.66
C ILE A 69 16.79 -0.42 -15.89
N CYS A 70 16.59 -1.73 -15.69
CA CYS A 70 16.52 -2.66 -16.82
C CYS A 70 15.36 -2.32 -17.77
N GLY A 71 14.24 -1.84 -17.24
CA GLY A 71 13.08 -1.42 -18.02
C GLY A 71 13.37 -0.21 -18.91
N VAL A 72 13.97 0.86 -18.36
CA VAL A 72 14.28 2.07 -19.12
C VAL A 72 15.46 1.88 -20.07
N SER A 73 16.51 1.16 -19.67
CA SER A 73 17.66 0.85 -20.54
C SER A 73 17.27 -0.01 -21.75
N SER A 74 16.15 -0.76 -21.66
CA SER A 74 15.63 -1.54 -22.79
C SER A 74 14.89 -0.70 -23.84
N LEU A 75 14.56 0.55 -23.52
CA LEU A 75 13.88 1.46 -24.44
C LEU A 75 14.91 2.16 -25.34
N SER A 76 14.77 2.00 -26.66
CA SER A 76 15.70 2.61 -27.62
C SER A 76 15.53 4.13 -27.79
N ASP A 77 14.42 4.72 -27.36
CA ASP A 77 14.16 6.17 -27.44
C ASP A 77 13.54 6.71 -26.13
N PRO A 78 14.20 7.66 -25.43
CA PRO A 78 13.67 8.33 -24.23
C PRO A 78 12.29 8.99 -24.43
N LYS A 79 11.92 9.37 -25.66
CA LYS A 79 10.60 9.95 -25.95
C LYS A 79 9.45 8.98 -25.69
N ILE A 80 9.71 7.67 -25.81
CA ILE A 80 8.71 6.64 -25.51
C ILE A 80 8.34 6.70 -24.03
N LEU A 81 9.33 6.88 -23.15
CA LEU A 81 9.13 6.98 -21.71
C LEU A 81 8.26 8.20 -21.35
N GLY A 82 8.55 9.37 -21.92
CA GLY A 82 7.73 10.57 -21.73
C GLY A 82 6.29 10.40 -22.21
N ARG A 83 6.08 9.74 -23.37
CA ARG A 83 4.75 9.46 -23.90
C ARG A 83 3.96 8.48 -23.04
N VAL A 84 4.61 7.42 -22.56
CA VAL A 84 3.99 6.42 -21.67
C VAL A 84 3.68 7.05 -20.31
N GLY A 85 4.63 7.76 -19.71
CA GLY A 85 4.45 8.49 -18.46
C GLY A 85 3.28 9.48 -18.52
N GLY A 86 3.22 10.31 -19.56
CA GLY A 86 2.11 11.25 -19.76
C GLY A 86 0.75 10.57 -19.91
N LYS A 87 0.67 9.47 -20.68
CA LYS A 87 -0.56 8.67 -20.79
C LYS A 87 -0.97 8.05 -19.46
N THR A 88 -0.02 7.55 -18.68
CA THR A 88 -0.26 6.95 -17.38
C THR A 88 -0.75 7.99 -16.36
N VAL A 89 -0.14 9.17 -16.31
CA VAL A 89 -0.59 10.27 -15.44
C VAL A 89 -2.02 10.69 -15.82
N GLY A 90 -2.30 10.88 -17.11
CA GLY A 90 -3.65 11.19 -17.58
C GLY A 90 -4.67 10.11 -17.20
N LEU A 91 -4.33 8.84 -17.39
CA LEU A 91 -5.16 7.71 -17.01
C LEU A 91 -5.44 7.68 -15.50
N TYR A 92 -4.42 7.89 -14.66
CA TYR A 92 -4.60 7.90 -13.20
C TYR A 92 -5.42 9.10 -12.72
N LEU A 93 -5.25 10.28 -13.31
CA LEU A 93 -6.07 11.45 -12.96
C LEU A 93 -7.55 11.22 -13.29
N VAL A 94 -7.84 10.68 -14.48
CA VAL A 94 -9.23 10.38 -14.89
C VAL A 94 -9.85 9.30 -14.00
N THR A 95 -9.16 8.18 -13.82
CA THR A 95 -9.68 7.06 -13.00
C THR A 95 -9.84 7.44 -11.53
N THR A 96 -8.92 8.22 -10.97
CA THR A 96 -9.03 8.75 -9.60
C THR A 96 -10.19 9.73 -9.50
N GLY A 97 -10.36 10.63 -10.47
CA GLY A 97 -11.49 11.56 -10.51
C GLY A 97 -12.84 10.83 -10.55
N VAL A 98 -12.96 9.79 -11.36
CA VAL A 98 -14.16 8.93 -11.41
C VAL A 98 -14.38 8.22 -10.07
N ALA A 99 -13.33 7.64 -9.48
CA ALA A 99 -13.43 6.96 -8.19
C ALA A 99 -13.88 7.90 -7.06
N VAL A 100 -13.30 9.11 -6.97
CA VAL A 100 -13.67 10.13 -5.99
C VAL A 100 -15.12 10.59 -6.19
N SER A 101 -15.53 10.80 -7.44
CA SER A 101 -16.90 11.21 -7.76
C SER A 101 -17.93 10.15 -7.31
N LEU A 102 -17.65 8.88 -7.58
CA LEU A 102 -18.48 7.76 -7.13
C LEU A 102 -18.49 7.61 -5.61
N ALA A 103 -17.33 7.79 -4.96
CA ALA A 103 -17.22 7.74 -3.50
C ALA A 103 -18.04 8.85 -2.83
N LEU A 104 -17.98 10.08 -3.34
CA LEU A 104 -18.77 11.20 -2.84
C LEU A 104 -20.27 10.99 -3.07
N LEU A 105 -20.65 10.48 -4.24
CA LEU A 105 -22.04 10.16 -4.56
C LEU A 105 -22.59 9.09 -3.61
N ALA A 106 -21.84 8.01 -3.37
CA ALA A 106 -22.19 6.99 -2.40
C ALA A 106 -22.28 7.58 -0.98
N ALA A 107 -21.33 8.43 -0.56
CA ALA A 107 -21.37 9.06 0.75
C ALA A 107 -22.62 9.93 0.94
N VAL A 108 -23.07 10.65 -0.09
CA VAL A 108 -24.29 11.47 -0.02
C VAL A 108 -25.57 10.62 -0.02
N ILE A 109 -25.60 9.47 -0.72
CA ILE A 109 -26.76 8.57 -0.74
C ILE A 109 -26.89 7.79 0.57
N PHE A 110 -25.82 7.12 1.00
CA PHE A 110 -25.86 6.26 2.18
C PHE A 110 -25.74 7.04 3.49
N LYS A 111 -25.27 8.30 3.44
CA LYS A 111 -25.06 9.19 4.59
C LYS A 111 -24.48 8.47 5.82
N PRO A 112 -23.32 7.79 5.66
CA PRO A 112 -22.71 7.06 6.76
C PRO A 112 -22.35 8.06 7.88
N GLY A 113 -22.95 7.89 9.06
CA GLY A 113 -22.72 8.76 10.22
C GLY A 113 -23.99 9.36 10.84
N ILE A 114 -25.16 9.27 10.21
CA ILE A 114 -26.42 9.63 10.87
C ILE A 114 -26.64 8.68 12.07
N GLY A 115 -26.63 9.22 13.28
CA GLY A 115 -26.77 8.45 14.53
C GLY A 115 -25.45 7.99 15.16
N ALA A 116 -24.30 8.31 14.58
CA ALA A 116 -23.02 8.10 15.24
C ALA A 116 -22.82 9.15 16.35
N SER A 117 -22.58 8.70 17.59
CA SER A 117 -22.14 9.60 18.66
C SER A 117 -20.76 10.14 18.31
N PRO A 118 -20.52 11.47 18.30
CA PRO A 118 -19.18 11.99 18.11
C PRO A 118 -18.34 11.58 19.32
N VAL A 119 -17.59 10.48 19.18
CA VAL A 119 -16.49 10.14 20.07
C VAL A 119 -15.63 11.39 20.17
N ALA A 120 -15.35 11.82 21.40
CA ALA A 120 -14.64 13.04 21.75
C ALA A 120 -13.69 13.46 20.64
N LEU A 121 -13.93 14.64 20.06
CA LEU A 121 -13.09 15.21 19.01
C LEU A 121 -11.70 15.42 19.60
N VAL A 122 -10.87 14.37 19.53
CA VAL A 122 -9.43 14.49 19.67
C VAL A 122 -9.06 15.48 18.59
N GLN A 123 -8.69 16.69 18.99
CA GLN A 123 -8.15 17.72 18.11
C GLN A 123 -6.82 17.16 17.60
N LYS A 124 -6.90 16.28 16.61
CA LYS A 124 -5.77 15.84 15.86
C LYS A 124 -5.37 17.03 15.01
N GLU A 125 -4.21 17.59 15.30
CA GLU A 125 -3.60 18.60 14.44
C GLU A 125 -3.67 18.09 13.00
N ILE A 126 -4.37 18.84 12.15
CA ILE A 126 -4.44 18.54 10.74
C ILE A 126 -3.03 18.76 10.23
N ALA A 127 -2.37 17.69 9.79
CA ALA A 127 -1.06 17.79 9.18
C ALA A 127 -1.11 18.81 8.05
N GLU A 128 -0.19 19.78 8.06
CA GLU A 128 -0.13 20.81 7.03
C GLU A 128 -0.03 20.17 5.64
N VAL A 129 -0.81 20.69 4.70
CA VAL A 129 -0.81 20.20 3.34
C VAL A 129 0.54 20.52 2.71
N THR A 130 1.29 19.48 2.34
CA THR A 130 2.54 19.65 1.61
C THR A 130 2.26 20.34 0.27
N PRO A 131 2.84 21.52 0.00
CA PRO A 131 2.62 22.22 -1.26
C PRO A 131 3.07 21.36 -2.44
N PHE A 132 2.36 21.47 -3.57
CA PHE A 132 2.73 20.73 -4.79
C PHE A 132 4.18 21.01 -5.24
N THR A 133 4.64 22.25 -5.07
CA THR A 133 6.03 22.63 -5.35
C THR A 133 7.02 21.83 -4.51
N GLN A 134 6.70 21.56 -3.24
CA GLN A 134 7.58 20.78 -2.36
C GLN A 134 7.63 19.31 -2.81
N VAL A 135 6.52 18.74 -3.26
CA VAL A 135 6.49 17.38 -3.83
C VAL A 135 7.38 17.26 -5.07
N LEU A 136 7.43 18.28 -5.92
CA LEU A 136 8.33 18.33 -7.07
C LEU A 136 9.80 18.45 -6.66
N ILE A 137 10.10 19.23 -5.62
CA ILE A 137 11.46 19.35 -5.07
C ILE A 137 11.91 18.01 -4.46
N ASP A 138 11.05 17.39 -3.65
CA ASP A 138 11.32 16.13 -2.97
C ASP A 138 11.40 14.92 -3.93
N MET A 139 10.96 15.09 -5.18
CA MET A 139 11.13 14.10 -6.24
C MET A 139 12.60 13.84 -6.56
N VAL A 140 13.45 14.86 -6.46
CA VAL A 140 14.89 14.74 -6.71
C VAL A 140 15.60 14.45 -5.39
N PRO A 141 16.14 13.24 -5.16
CA PRO A 141 16.80 12.92 -3.91
C PRO A 141 18.15 13.63 -3.80
N ASN A 142 18.43 14.24 -2.63
CA ASN A 142 19.78 14.70 -2.29
C ASN A 142 20.78 13.53 -2.18
N ASN A 143 20.30 12.36 -1.75
CA ASN A 143 21.09 11.13 -1.66
C ASN A 143 20.21 9.90 -2.00
N PRO A 144 20.46 9.21 -3.13
CA PRO A 144 19.65 8.07 -3.56
C PRO A 144 19.80 6.86 -2.63
N VAL A 145 20.95 6.67 -1.99
CA VAL A 145 21.18 5.57 -1.03
C VAL A 145 20.34 5.78 0.22
N ALA A 146 20.29 7.01 0.74
CA ALA A 146 19.43 7.36 1.85
C ALA A 146 17.93 7.19 1.49
N ALA A 147 17.53 7.56 0.26
CA ALA A 147 16.17 7.36 -0.21
C ALA A 147 15.78 5.87 -0.27
N MET A 148 16.70 4.99 -0.68
CA MET A 148 16.50 3.53 -0.64
C MET A 148 16.40 2.99 0.79
N ALA A 149 17.23 3.49 1.72
CA ALA A 149 17.16 3.09 3.13
C ALA A 149 15.84 3.52 3.80
N ASP A 150 15.36 4.73 3.49
CA ASP A 150 14.09 5.25 3.98
C ASP A 150 12.86 4.71 3.21
N ALA A 151 13.06 3.88 2.18
CA ALA A 151 12.03 3.41 1.26
C ALA A 151 11.18 4.54 0.64
N LYS A 152 11.79 5.68 0.31
CA LYS A 152 11.12 6.82 -0.35
C LYS A 152 10.92 6.53 -1.84
N MET A 153 9.79 5.92 -2.17
CA MET A 153 9.51 5.39 -3.51
C MET A 153 9.64 6.41 -4.65
N LEU A 154 9.11 7.64 -4.47
CA LEU A 154 9.13 8.65 -5.52
C LEU A 154 10.57 9.03 -5.95
N PRO A 155 11.48 9.40 -5.02
CA PRO A 155 12.88 9.62 -5.39
C PRO A 155 13.61 8.39 -5.92
N ILE A 156 13.31 7.18 -5.41
CA ILE A 156 13.91 5.93 -5.93
C ILE A 156 13.54 5.77 -7.41
N ILE A 157 12.25 5.90 -7.74
CA ILE A 157 11.76 5.79 -9.12
C ILE A 157 12.42 6.84 -10.02
N PHE A 158 12.48 8.10 -9.56
CA PHE A 158 13.09 9.19 -10.32
C PHE A 158 14.58 8.93 -10.60
N PHE A 159 15.34 8.55 -9.58
CA PHE A 159 16.76 8.23 -9.73
C PHE A 159 17.00 7.01 -10.62
N SER A 160 16.19 5.94 -10.47
CA SER A 160 16.28 4.73 -11.31
C SER A 160 16.05 5.03 -12.79
N ILE A 161 15.11 5.92 -13.11
CA ILE A 161 14.81 6.33 -14.49
C ILE A 161 15.96 7.16 -15.08
N LEU A 162 16.63 7.99 -14.28
CA LEU A 162 17.78 8.78 -14.76
C LEU A 162 19.04 7.92 -14.97
N LEU A 163 19.20 6.87 -14.17
CA LEU A 163 20.36 5.99 -14.21
C LEU A 163 20.31 4.99 -15.37
N GLY A 164 19.13 4.42 -15.65
CA GLY A 164 18.95 3.41 -16.69
C GLY A 164 18.67 4.00 -18.06
#